data_AF-A0A2N0AQ43-F1
#
_entry.id   AF-A0A2N0AQ43-F1
#
_cell.length_a   1.000
_cell.length_b   1.000
_cell.length_c   1.000
_cell.angle_alpha   90.00
_cell.angle_beta   90.00
_cell.angle_gamma   90.00
#
_symmetry.space_group_name_H-M   'P 1'
#
loop_
_entity.id
_entity.type
_entity.pdbx_description
1 polymer ?
#
loop_
_entity_poly.entity_id
_entity_poly.type
_entity_poly.pdbx_seq_one_letter_code
_entity_poly.pdbx_strand_id
1 'polypeptide(L)'
;MGRTIAPYSRQMLQIEENLSDFRRSLRKQDQEIFDDLIRISKLQVQAGVMASLPYPIDSMILSMLIDLKKEVNETKKSLKKIQDK
;
A
#
# COMPACT_ATOMS: atom_id res chain seq x y z
N MET A 1 31.03 -10.71 9.12
CA MET A 1 30.32 -10.88 7.83
C MET A 1 29.04 -10.08 7.91
N GLY A 2 28.92 -9.01 7.11
CA GLY A 2 27.80 -8.06 7.20
C GLY A 2 26.47 -8.78 6.98
N ARG A 3 25.49 -8.50 7.84
CA ARG A 3 24.15 -9.09 7.76
C ARG A 3 23.56 -8.74 6.39
N THR A 4 23.34 -9.73 5.53
CA THR A 4 22.65 -9.55 4.26
C THR A 4 21.28 -8.94 4.53
N ILE A 5 21.03 -7.72 4.03
CA ILE A 5 19.71 -7.11 4.11
C ILE A 5 18.77 -7.99 3.28
N ALA A 6 17.65 -8.40 3.87
CA ALA A 6 16.67 -9.21 3.16
C ALA A 6 16.14 -8.44 1.94
N PRO A 7 15.86 -9.10 0.81
CA PRO A 7 15.22 -8.45 -0.34
C PRO A 7 13.94 -7.73 0.09
N TYR A 8 13.67 -6.55 -0.48
CA TYR A 8 12.52 -5.73 -0.11
C TYR A 8 11.20 -6.51 -0.17
N SER A 9 11.00 -7.33 -1.21
CA SER A 9 9.82 -8.21 -1.34
C SER A 9 9.65 -9.16 -0.15
N ARG A 10 10.74 -9.68 0.41
CA ARG A 10 10.69 -10.54 1.61
C ARG A 10 10.38 -9.74 2.87
N GLN A 11 10.84 -8.50 2.96
CA GLN A 11 10.47 -7.61 4.06
C GLN A 11 8.98 -7.25 4.01
N MET A 12 8.39 -7.06 2.82
CA MET A 12 6.95 -6.83 2.67
C MET A 12 6.13 -8.02 3.17
N LEU A 13 6.52 -9.25 2.81
CA LEU A 13 5.86 -10.45 3.30
C LEU A 13 5.87 -10.53 4.83
N GLN A 14 7.01 -10.21 5.45
CA GLN A 14 7.10 -10.17 6.91
C GLN A 14 6.15 -9.15 7.53
N ILE A 15 6.00 -7.97 6.90
CA ILE A 15 5.08 -6.95 7.37
C ILE A 15 3.63 -7.41 7.25
N GLU A 16 3.27 -8.06 6.14
CA GLU A 16 1.92 -8.63 5.96
C GLU A 16 1.59 -9.68 7.03
N GLU A 17 2.54 -10.57 7.32
CA GLU A 17 2.41 -11.54 8.41
C GLU A 17 2.22 -10.84 9.76
N ASN A 18 3.01 -9.81 10.04
CA ASN A 18 2.89 -9.02 11.28
C ASN A 18 1.55 -8.28 11.39
N LEU A 19 0.95 -7.91 10.27
CA LEU A 19 -0.36 -7.25 10.21
C LEU A 19 -1.53 -8.24 10.13
N SER A 20 -1.27 -9.56 10.15
CA SER A 20 -2.33 -10.56 9.99
C SER A 20 -3.36 -10.53 11.12
N ASP A 21 -2.93 -10.34 12.37
CA ASP A 21 -3.83 -10.21 13.52
C ASP A 21 -4.60 -8.88 13.49
N PHE A 22 -3.94 -7.80 13.07
CA PHE A 22 -4.61 -6.52 12.83
C PHE A 22 -5.73 -6.69 11.80
N ARG A 23 -5.43 -7.29 10.64
CA ARG A 23 -6.41 -7.59 9.61
C ARG A 23 -7.56 -8.43 10.17
N ARG A 24 -7.28 -9.51 10.91
CA ARG A 24 -8.31 -10.39 11.49
C ARG A 24 -9.24 -9.67 12.48
N SER A 25 -8.75 -8.63 13.13
CA SER A 25 -9.55 -7.82 14.06
C SER A 25 -10.52 -6.84 13.37
N LEU A 26 -10.35 -6.58 12.07
CA LEU A 26 -11.19 -5.68 11.29
C LEU A 26 -12.55 -6.32 10.95
N ARG A 27 -13.58 -5.49 10.70
CA ARG A 27 -14.85 -5.94 10.12
C ARG A 27 -14.61 -6.52 8.73
N LYS A 28 -15.50 -7.40 8.26
CA LYS A 28 -15.34 -8.07 6.95
C LYS A 28 -15.12 -7.08 5.79
N GLN A 29 -15.90 -6.00 5.74
CA GLN A 29 -15.75 -4.96 4.71
C GLN A 29 -14.38 -4.28 4.76
N ASP A 30 -13.89 -3.99 5.97
CA ASP A 30 -12.59 -3.34 6.18
C ASP A 30 -11.42 -4.31 5.88
N GLN A 31 -11.62 -5.62 6.06
CA GLN A 31 -10.64 -6.64 5.66
C GLN A 31 -10.41 -6.66 4.15
N GLU A 32 -11.48 -6.54 3.36
CA GLU A 32 -11.41 -6.49 1.90
C GLU A 32 -10.64 -5.24 1.45
N ILE A 33 -10.93 -4.08 2.04
CA ILE A 33 -10.19 -2.83 1.78
C ILE A 33 -8.72 -2.98 2.17
N PHE A 34 -8.43 -3.59 3.33
CA PHE A 34 -7.06 -3.83 3.77
C PHE A 34 -6.28 -4.70 2.77
N ASP A 35 -6.89 -5.80 2.28
CA ASP A 35 -6.27 -6.67 1.28
C ASP A 35 -5.96 -5.93 -0.02
N ASP A 36 -6.86 -5.03 -0.42
CA ASP A 36 -6.67 -4.18 -1.60
C ASP A 36 -5.48 -3.22 -1.41
N LEU A 37 -5.39 -2.56 -0.25
CA LEU A 37 -4.27 -1.68 0.09
C LEU A 37 -2.93 -2.44 0.10
N ILE A 38 -2.87 -3.62 0.72
CA ILE A 38 -1.67 -4.47 0.70
C ILE A 38 -1.29 -4.83 -0.73
N ARG A 39 -2.25 -5.18 -1.60
CA ARG A 39 -2.00 -5.47 -3.01
C ARG A 39 -1.42 -4.26 -3.75
N ILE A 40 -2.00 -3.08 -3.56
CA ILE A 40 -1.53 -1.83 -4.16
C ILE A 40 -0.07 -1.58 -3.77
N SER A 41 0.28 -1.77 -2.49
CA SER A 41 1.64 -1.56 -2.02
C SER A 41 2.68 -2.45 -2.73
N LYS A 42 2.29 -3.69 -3.09
CA LYS A 42 3.14 -4.64 -3.84
C LYS A 42 3.38 -4.21 -5.29
N LEU A 43 2.48 -3.44 -5.89
CA LEU A 43 2.68 -2.95 -7.26
C LEU A 43 3.82 -1.93 -7.35
N GLN A 44 4.19 -1.29 -6.23
CA GLN A 44 5.23 -0.27 -6.16
C GLN A 44 6.54 -0.79 -5.53
N VAL A 45 6.81 -2.11 -5.62
CA VAL A 45 8.04 -2.74 -5.09
C VAL A 45 9.31 -2.03 -5.54
N GLN A 46 9.39 -1.59 -6.80
CA GLN A 46 10.59 -0.91 -7.32
C GLN A 46 10.84 0.43 -6.61
N ALA A 47 9.79 1.21 -6.37
CA ALA A 47 9.90 2.47 -5.63
C ALA A 47 10.34 2.22 -4.18
N GLY A 48 9.84 1.16 -3.55
CA GLY A 48 10.25 0.76 -2.20
C GLY A 48 11.71 0.30 -2.11
N VAL A 49 12.18 -0.48 -3.09
CA VAL A 49 13.60 -0.87 -3.19
C VAL A 49 14.48 0.36 -3.30
N MET A 50 14.13 1.31 -4.18
CA MET A 50 14.89 2.55 -4.37
C MET A 50 14.87 3.47 -3.16
N ALA A 51 13.73 3.55 -2.45
CA ALA A 51 13.62 4.37 -1.25
C ALA A 51 14.55 3.91 -0.13
N SER A 52 14.84 2.59 -0.06
CA SER A 52 15.79 2.00 0.90
C SER A 52 15.58 2.47 2.34
N LEU A 53 14.31 2.64 2.72
CA LEU A 53 13.91 3.13 4.04
C LEU A 53 14.21 2.08 5.12
N PRO A 54 14.54 2.50 6.36
CA PRO A 54 14.75 1.57 7.48
C PRO A 54 13.52 0.71 7.78
N TYR A 55 12.32 1.25 7.53
CA TYR A 55 11.04 0.57 7.72
C TYR A 55 10.29 0.50 6.38
N PRO A 56 10.24 -0.66 5.71
CA PRO A 56 9.57 -0.81 4.40
C PRO A 56 8.09 -0.46 4.41
N ILE A 57 7.44 -0.54 5.57
CA ILE A 57 6.04 -0.14 5.74
C ILE A 57 5.81 1.34 5.38
N ASP A 58 6.80 2.21 5.57
CA ASP A 58 6.71 3.63 5.22
C ASP A 58 6.51 3.82 3.71
N SER A 59 7.32 3.12 2.90
CA SER A 59 7.19 3.12 1.44
C SER A 59 5.92 2.39 0.96
N MET A 60 5.48 1.35 1.68
CA MET A 60 4.21 0.68 1.41
C MET A 60 3.02 1.63 1.62
N ILE A 61 2.96 2.32 2.77
CA ILE A 61 1.92 3.30 3.10
C ILE A 61 1.93 4.44 2.09
N LEU A 62 3.10 4.99 1.75
CA LEU A 62 3.20 6.05 0.76
C LEU A 62 2.64 5.61 -0.61
N SER A 63 2.92 4.37 -1.02
CA SER A 63 2.41 3.79 -2.25
C SER A 63 0.88 3.68 -2.23
N MET A 64 0.31 3.20 -1.12
CA MET A 64 -1.14 3.15 -0.92
C MET A 64 -1.78 4.54 -0.98
N LEU A 65 -1.18 5.53 -0.30
CA LEU A 65 -1.68 6.91 -0.28
C LEU A 65 -1.65 7.58 -1.65
N ILE A 66 -0.60 7.33 -2.43
CA ILE A 66 -0.51 7.84 -3.81
C ILE A 66 -1.66 7.29 -4.65
N ASP A 67 -1.97 6.00 -4.52
CA ASP A 67 -3.02 5.36 -5.28
C ASP A 67 -4.41 5.88 -4.88
N LEU A 68 -4.69 5.94 -3.58
CA LEU A 68 -5.90 6.59 -3.05
C LEU A 68 -6.05 8.03 -3.55
N LYS A 69 -4.94 8.79 -3.62
CA LYS A 69 -4.98 10.16 -4.14
C LYS A 69 -5.33 10.21 -5.63
N LYS A 70 -4.88 9.23 -6.43
CA LYS A 70 -5.28 9.12 -7.84
C LYS A 70 -6.77 8.86 -7.96
N GLU A 71 -7.30 7.87 -7.24
CA GLU A 71 -8.72 7.54 -7.25
C GLU A 71 -9.57 8.76 -6.86
N VAL A 72 -9.22 9.45 -5.77
CA VAL A 72 -9.91 10.69 -5.34
C VAL A 72 -9.89 11.76 -6.45
N ASN A 73 -8.76 11.93 -7.13
CA ASN A 73 -8.65 12.89 -8.22
C ASN A 73 -9.48 12.48 -9.44
N GLU A 74 -9.57 11.19 -9.75
CA GLU A 74 -10.42 10.65 -10.82
C GLU A 74 -11.90 10.83 -10.51
N THR A 75 -12.34 10.51 -9.29
CA THR A 75 -13.71 10.76 -8.85
C THR A 75 -14.05 12.25 -8.97
N LYS A 76 -13.16 13.14 -8.51
CA LYS A 76 -13.35 14.60 -8.64
C LYS A 76 -13.47 15.06 -10.10
N LYS A 77 -12.67 14.49 -11.01
CA LYS A 77 -12.75 14.79 -12.44
C LYS A 77 -14.08 14.32 -13.03
N SER A 78 -14.55 13.14 -12.66
CA SER A 78 -15.83 12.60 -13.11
C SER A 78 -17.01 13.42 -12.62
N LEU A 79 -16.98 13.87 -11.36
CA LEU A 79 -18.01 14.76 -10.81
C LEU A 79 -18.09 16.10 -11.55
N LYS A 80 -16.94 16.73 -11.87
CA LYS A 80 -16.91 17.97 -12.66
C LYS A 80 -17.56 17.78 -14.04
N LYS A 81 -17.21 16.69 -14.74
CA LYS A 81 -17.80 16.37 -16.05
C LYS A 81 -19.32 16.20 -16.04
N ILE A 82 -19.90 15.79 -14.90
CA ILE A 82 -21.36 15.65 -14.74
C ILE A 82 -21.99 17.03 -14.48
N GLN A 83 -21.33 17.90 -13.72
CA GLN A 83 -21.82 19.25 -13.43
C GLN A 83 -21.73 20.20 -14.63
N ASP A 84 -20.77 19.98 -15.52
CA ASP A 84 -20.57 20.79 -16.74
C ASP A 84 -21.52 20.37 -17.90
N LYS A 85 -22.41 19.40 -17.68
CA LYS A 85 -23.44 18.94 -18.62
C LYS A 85 -24.83 19.38 -18.18
#